data_AF-V9LII9-F1
#
_entry.id   AF-V9LII9-F1
#
_cell.length_a   1.000
_cell.length_b   1.000
_cell.length_c   1.000
_cell.angle_alpha   90.00
_cell.angle_beta   90.00
_cell.angle_gamma   90.00
#
_symmetry.space_group_name_H-M   'P 1'
#
loop_
_entity.id
_entity.type
_entity.pdbx_description
1 polymer ?
#
loop_
_entity_poly.entity_id
_entity_poly.type
_entity_poly.pdbx_seq_one_letter_code
_entity_poly.pdbx_strand_id
1 'polypeptide(L)'
;SDLEGFGNVRELYGRIAQAFSIDTDQIMFCTLNTHKVDMDKLLGGQIGLEDFIFAHIKGQRKEVEIYKSEDALGLTITDNGAGYAFIKRIKEGSIVDRMNVIFVGDLIESINGQSVIATRHFEVAKMLKGLVRGRVFTLRLVEPQKAFDMIGQRSRGGRSW
;
A
#
# COMPACT_ATOMS: atom_id res chain seq x y z
N SER A 1 -7.46 -20.52 2.64
CA SER A 1 -8.86 -20.48 3.11
C SER A 1 -9.71 -20.16 1.91
N ASP A 2 -10.76 -20.93 1.65
CA ASP A 2 -11.69 -20.64 0.57
C ASP A 2 -12.52 -19.41 0.98
N LEU A 3 -12.49 -18.37 0.15
CA LEU A 3 -13.17 -17.10 0.41
C LEU A 3 -14.47 -17.07 -0.39
N GLU A 4 -15.60 -17.08 0.30
CA GLU A 4 -16.92 -17.04 -0.33
C GLU A 4 -17.75 -15.86 0.22
N GLY A 5 -18.80 -15.47 -0.55
CA GLY A 5 -19.84 -14.56 -0.07
C GLY A 5 -19.38 -13.11 0.12
N PHE A 6 -18.69 -12.53 -0.88
CA PHE A 6 -18.38 -11.11 -0.98
C PHE A 6 -18.87 -10.56 -2.33
N GLY A 7 -19.50 -9.39 -2.32
CA GLY A 7 -19.96 -8.68 -3.53
C GLY A 7 -19.08 -7.48 -3.90
N ASN A 8 -18.17 -7.09 -3.03
CA ASN A 8 -17.27 -5.95 -3.25
C ASN A 8 -15.94 -6.12 -2.50
N VAL A 9 -14.98 -5.24 -2.79
CA VAL A 9 -13.62 -5.32 -2.24
C VAL A 9 -13.57 -5.13 -0.72
N ARG A 10 -14.50 -4.36 -0.15
CA ARG A 10 -14.56 -4.11 1.30
C ARG A 10 -14.99 -5.38 2.04
N GLU A 11 -15.99 -6.07 1.52
CA GLU A 11 -16.41 -7.38 2.04
C GLU A 11 -15.30 -8.42 1.87
N LEU A 12 -14.62 -8.45 0.72
CA LEU A 12 -13.46 -9.32 0.51
C LEU A 12 -12.39 -9.10 1.58
N TYR A 13 -12.00 -7.85 1.84
CA TYR A 13 -11.03 -7.56 2.91
C TYR A 13 -11.52 -8.01 4.28
N GLY A 14 -12.81 -7.84 4.59
CA GLY A 14 -13.40 -8.37 5.82
C GLY A 14 -13.31 -9.90 5.93
N ARG A 15 -13.54 -10.62 4.83
CA ARG A 15 -13.41 -12.09 4.80
C ARG A 15 -11.96 -12.55 4.98
N ILE A 16 -11.02 -11.88 4.32
CA ILE A 16 -9.58 -12.14 4.49
C ILE A 16 -9.19 -11.88 5.95
N ALA A 17 -9.56 -10.72 6.49
CA ALA A 17 -9.26 -10.34 7.87
C ALA A 17 -9.76 -11.39 8.87
N GLN A 18 -11.02 -11.82 8.71
CA GLN A 18 -11.62 -12.89 9.52
C GLN A 18 -10.86 -14.21 9.38
N ALA A 19 -10.57 -14.65 8.16
CA ALA A 19 -9.92 -15.93 7.89
C ALA A 19 -8.50 -16.02 8.47
N PHE A 20 -7.81 -14.89 8.58
CA PHE A 20 -6.44 -14.80 9.10
C PHE A 20 -6.34 -14.21 10.50
N SER A 21 -7.47 -13.89 11.14
CA SER A 21 -7.53 -13.28 12.49
C SER A 21 -6.67 -12.01 12.62
N ILE A 22 -6.78 -11.13 11.62
CA ILE A 22 -6.16 -9.80 11.59
C ILE A 22 -7.24 -8.72 11.48
N ASP A 23 -6.90 -7.49 11.83
CA ASP A 23 -7.81 -6.36 11.60
C ASP A 23 -7.87 -6.02 10.10
N THR A 24 -9.07 -5.69 9.60
CA THR A 24 -9.27 -5.30 8.20
C THR A 24 -8.41 -4.10 7.80
N ASP A 25 -8.13 -3.21 8.75
CA ASP A 25 -7.31 -2.02 8.55
C ASP A 25 -5.82 -2.34 8.34
N GLN A 26 -5.39 -3.59 8.59
CA GLN A 26 -4.04 -4.03 8.27
C GLN A 26 -3.89 -4.32 6.78
N ILE A 27 -4.97 -4.60 6.05
CA ILE A 27 -4.91 -4.96 4.63
C ILE A 27 -4.79 -3.68 3.79
N MET A 28 -3.64 -3.52 3.13
CA MET A 28 -3.37 -2.37 2.26
C MET A 28 -4.03 -2.57 0.88
N PHE A 29 -3.74 -3.67 0.21
CA PHE A 29 -4.29 -4.03 -1.10
C PHE A 29 -4.12 -5.54 -1.34
N CYS A 30 -4.67 -6.03 -2.45
CA CYS A 30 -4.50 -7.42 -2.87
C CYS A 30 -3.94 -7.52 -4.29
N THR A 31 -3.14 -8.55 -4.53
CA THR A 31 -2.72 -8.98 -5.87
C THR A 31 -3.26 -10.36 -6.18
N LEU A 32 -3.44 -10.66 -7.46
CA LEU A 32 -3.90 -11.95 -7.95
C LEU A 32 -2.71 -12.79 -8.42
N ASN A 33 -2.65 -14.04 -7.96
CA ASN A 33 -1.67 -15.07 -8.37
C ASN A 33 -0.20 -14.72 -8.11
N THR A 34 0.08 -13.76 -7.24
CA THR A 34 1.45 -13.41 -6.85
C THR A 34 1.50 -12.80 -5.45
N HIS A 35 2.46 -13.23 -4.64
CA HIS A 35 2.77 -12.64 -3.33
C HIS A 35 3.66 -11.39 -3.45
N LYS A 36 4.17 -11.10 -4.65
CA LYS A 36 5.01 -9.92 -4.90
C LYS A 36 4.13 -8.69 -5.04
N VAL A 37 4.69 -7.53 -4.72
CA VAL A 37 4.08 -6.24 -5.03
C VAL A 37 4.19 -6.02 -6.55
N ASP A 38 3.21 -6.56 -7.27
CA ASP A 38 3.09 -6.46 -8.72
C ASP A 38 1.79 -5.74 -9.08
N MET A 39 1.94 -4.49 -9.52
CA MET A 39 0.82 -3.61 -9.79
C MET A 39 0.07 -3.94 -11.08
N ASP A 40 0.63 -4.78 -11.94
CA ASP A 40 -0.08 -5.31 -13.12
C ASP A 40 -0.97 -6.50 -12.73
N LYS A 41 -0.74 -7.08 -11.54
CA LYS A 41 -1.58 -8.10 -10.90
C LYS A 41 -2.44 -7.54 -9.77
N LEU A 42 -2.53 -6.21 -9.66
CA LEU A 42 -3.38 -5.56 -8.66
C LEU A 42 -4.85 -5.95 -8.87
N LEU A 43 -5.54 -6.26 -7.78
CA LEU A 43 -6.96 -6.56 -7.80
C LEU A 43 -7.78 -5.37 -8.36
N GLY A 44 -8.40 -5.55 -9.53
CA GLY A 44 -9.08 -4.48 -10.28
C GLY A 44 -10.59 -4.65 -10.48
N GLY A 45 -11.18 -5.79 -10.09
CA GLY A 45 -12.63 -6.00 -10.10
C GLY A 45 -13.09 -7.35 -10.66
N GLN A 46 -12.32 -7.97 -11.55
CA GLN A 46 -12.55 -9.35 -11.97
C GLN A 46 -11.65 -10.29 -11.17
N ILE A 47 -12.23 -11.37 -10.66
CA ILE A 47 -11.54 -12.45 -9.97
C ILE A 47 -12.01 -13.75 -10.63
N GLY A 48 -11.08 -14.52 -11.17
CA GLY A 48 -11.35 -15.86 -11.69
C GLY A 48 -11.61 -16.85 -10.56
N LEU A 49 -12.36 -17.91 -10.84
CA LEU A 49 -12.70 -18.95 -9.86
C LEU A 49 -11.46 -19.64 -9.25
N GLU A 50 -10.35 -19.68 -9.99
CA GLU A 50 -9.10 -20.33 -9.58
C GLU A 50 -8.00 -19.33 -9.17
N ASP A 51 -8.32 -18.04 -9.08
CA ASP A 51 -7.33 -17.03 -8.72
C ASP A 51 -6.96 -17.11 -7.23
N PHE A 52 -5.66 -17.16 -6.96
CA PHE A 52 -5.14 -16.98 -5.61
C PHE A 52 -5.08 -15.49 -5.27
N ILE A 53 -5.71 -15.10 -4.17
CA ILE A 53 -5.66 -13.73 -3.66
C ILE A 53 -4.55 -13.62 -2.63
N PHE A 54 -3.62 -12.70 -2.85
CA PHE A 54 -2.54 -12.38 -1.91
C PHE A 54 -2.80 -11.01 -1.30
N ALA A 55 -3.09 -10.98 -0.01
CA ALA A 55 -3.26 -9.74 0.74
C ALA A 55 -1.89 -9.17 1.17
N HIS A 56 -1.66 -7.90 0.85
CA HIS A 56 -0.50 -7.13 1.30
C HIS A 56 -0.91 -6.35 2.54
N ILE A 57 -0.26 -6.64 3.66
CA ILE A 57 -0.57 -6.01 4.95
C ILE A 57 0.44 -4.92 5.32
N LYS A 58 0.03 -4.00 6.20
CA LYS A 58 0.86 -2.93 6.73
C LYS A 58 2.13 -3.48 7.37
N GLY A 59 3.27 -3.03 6.88
CA GLY A 59 4.60 -3.31 7.43
C GLY A 59 5.23 -2.08 8.06
N GLN A 60 6.46 -1.79 7.64
CA GLN A 60 7.27 -0.71 8.22
C GLN A 60 6.69 0.67 7.90
N ARG A 61 6.58 1.51 8.93
CA ARG A 61 6.27 2.94 8.78
C ARG A 61 7.53 3.75 8.54
N LYS A 62 7.45 4.76 7.67
CA LYS A 62 8.52 5.72 7.42
C LYS A 62 7.96 7.11 7.20
N GLU A 63 8.73 8.11 7.60
CA GLU A 63 8.46 9.51 7.31
C GLU A 63 9.60 10.03 6.42
N VAL A 64 9.24 10.68 5.31
CA VAL A 64 10.21 11.12 4.30
C VAL A 64 9.99 12.60 4.02
N GLU A 65 11.05 13.40 4.19
CA GLU A 65 11.11 14.78 3.73
C GLU A 65 11.56 14.84 2.27
N ILE A 66 10.82 15.58 1.44
CA ILE A 66 11.05 15.69 0.01
C ILE A 66 11.13 17.16 -0.37
N TYR A 67 12.23 17.56 -1.00
CA TYR A 67 12.32 18.88 -1.64
C TYR A 67 11.68 18.83 -3.03
N LYS A 68 10.59 19.57 -3.25
CA LYS A 68 9.89 19.61 -4.53
C LYS A 68 10.63 20.50 -5.54
N SER A 69 11.67 19.98 -6.19
CA SER A 69 12.48 20.72 -7.18
C SER A 69 11.80 20.92 -8.54
N GLU A 70 10.81 20.07 -8.88
CA GLU A 70 10.08 20.02 -10.14
C GLU A 70 8.56 20.03 -9.87
N ASP A 71 7.75 20.36 -10.88
CA ASP A 71 6.29 20.41 -10.71
C ASP A 71 5.68 19.01 -10.48
N ALA A 72 6.28 18.00 -11.10
CA ALA A 72 5.86 16.60 -10.98
C ALA A 72 6.84 15.80 -10.11
N LEU A 73 6.31 15.01 -9.18
CA LEU A 73 7.11 14.11 -8.35
C LEU A 73 7.48 12.79 -9.06
N GLY A 74 6.82 12.48 -10.18
CA GLY A 74 6.96 11.19 -10.87
C GLY A 74 6.13 10.05 -10.27
N LEU A 75 5.11 10.36 -9.46
CA LEU A 75 4.25 9.38 -8.82
C LEU A 75 2.96 9.15 -9.60
N THR A 76 2.55 7.89 -9.73
CA THR A 76 1.18 7.50 -10.07
C THR A 76 0.52 6.90 -8.83
N ILE A 77 -0.61 7.47 -8.42
CA ILE A 77 -1.35 7.04 -7.22
C ILE A 77 -2.59 6.24 -7.63
N THR A 78 -2.85 5.16 -6.91
CA THR A 78 -4.09 4.39 -7.00
C THR A 78 -4.66 4.17 -5.60
N ASP A 79 -5.84 3.56 -5.48
CA ASP A 79 -6.41 3.20 -4.19
C ASP A 79 -7.00 1.80 -4.21
N ASN A 80 -7.22 1.25 -3.03
CA ASN A 80 -7.70 -0.11 -2.83
C ASN A 80 -9.23 -0.22 -2.85
N GLY A 81 -9.96 0.87 -3.18
CA GLY A 81 -11.42 0.95 -3.08
C GLY A 81 -11.99 0.93 -1.65
N ALA A 82 -11.14 0.86 -0.63
CA ALA A 82 -11.51 0.74 0.78
C ALA A 82 -10.85 1.81 1.69
N GLY A 83 -10.33 2.89 1.09
CA GLY A 83 -9.86 4.07 1.81
C GLY A 83 -8.34 4.19 1.96
N TYR A 84 -7.55 3.36 1.27
CA TYR A 84 -6.10 3.48 1.25
C TYR A 84 -5.59 3.81 -0.14
N ALA A 85 -4.90 4.94 -0.26
CA ALA A 85 -4.21 5.37 -1.46
C ALA A 85 -2.72 5.01 -1.38
N PHE A 86 -2.17 4.44 -2.44
CA PHE A 86 -0.80 3.94 -2.47
C PHE A 86 -0.14 4.17 -3.83
N ILE A 87 1.18 4.05 -3.83
CA ILE A 87 2.01 4.32 -5.01
C ILE A 87 1.91 3.14 -5.98
N LYS A 88 1.31 3.36 -7.15
CA LYS A 88 1.20 2.35 -8.22
C LYS A 88 2.44 2.32 -9.12
N ARG A 89 2.99 3.49 -9.44
CA ARG A 89 4.17 3.62 -10.31
C ARG A 89 5.04 4.78 -9.86
N ILE A 90 6.34 4.60 -10.03
CA ILE A 90 7.35 5.65 -9.89
C ILE A 90 8.01 5.79 -11.27
N LYS A 91 8.05 7.02 -11.78
CA LYS A 91 8.69 7.32 -13.06
C LYS A 91 10.21 7.30 -12.86
N GLU A 92 10.89 6.53 -13.69
CA GLU A 92 12.36 6.49 -13.73
C GLU A 92 12.95 7.90 -13.91
N GLY A 93 14.01 8.19 -13.16
CA GLY A 93 14.69 9.47 -13.16
C GLY A 93 13.89 10.62 -12.55
N SER A 94 12.75 10.35 -11.89
CA SER A 94 12.01 11.39 -11.16
C SER A 94 12.67 11.76 -9.83
N ILE A 95 12.18 12.84 -9.19
CA ILE A 95 12.62 13.25 -7.85
C ILE A 95 12.53 12.07 -6.89
N VAL A 96 11.38 11.37 -6.88
CA VAL A 96 11.12 10.29 -5.93
C VAL A 96 11.97 9.05 -6.25
N ASP A 97 12.14 8.72 -7.54
CA ASP A 97 12.97 7.59 -7.98
C ASP A 97 14.42 7.70 -7.45
N ARG A 98 15.01 8.90 -7.55
CA ARG A 98 16.38 9.16 -7.09
C ARG A 98 16.60 9.01 -5.58
N MET A 99 15.53 9.02 -4.77
CA MET A 99 15.66 8.97 -3.31
C MET A 99 15.89 7.56 -2.77
N ASN A 100 15.51 6.51 -3.52
CA ASN A 100 15.68 5.10 -3.12
C ASN A 100 15.12 4.72 -1.73
N VAL A 101 14.14 5.49 -1.21
CA VAL A 101 13.48 5.23 0.08
C VAL A 101 11.96 5.21 -0.02
N ILE A 102 11.40 5.47 -1.20
CA ILE A 102 9.96 5.42 -1.51
C ILE A 102 9.78 4.39 -2.62
N PHE A 103 8.84 3.47 -2.45
CA PHE A 103 8.69 2.32 -3.31
C PHE A 103 7.26 2.17 -3.83
N VAL A 104 7.12 1.47 -4.96
CA VAL A 104 5.82 0.99 -5.43
C VAL A 104 5.20 0.10 -4.35
N GLY A 105 3.91 0.32 -4.05
CA GLY A 105 3.18 -0.35 -2.98
C GLY A 105 3.09 0.43 -1.69
N ASP A 106 3.90 1.47 -1.48
CA ASP A 106 3.82 2.28 -0.27
C ASP A 106 2.45 2.96 -0.15
N LEU A 107 1.77 2.71 0.96
CA LEU A 107 0.56 3.43 1.38
C LEU A 107 0.95 4.83 1.82
N ILE A 108 0.19 5.83 1.43
CA ILE A 108 0.33 7.21 1.89
C ILE A 108 -0.64 7.42 3.04
N GLU A 109 -0.13 7.56 4.27
CA GLU A 109 -0.96 7.85 5.44
C GLU A 109 -1.21 9.35 5.60
N SER A 110 -0.20 10.19 5.32
CA SER A 110 -0.35 11.66 5.41
C SER A 110 0.60 12.44 4.50
N ILE A 111 0.20 13.67 4.19
CA ILE A 111 0.99 14.69 3.48
C ILE A 111 1.06 15.93 4.37
N ASN A 112 2.27 16.38 4.75
CA ASN A 112 2.47 17.50 5.69
C ASN A 112 1.68 17.34 7.00
N GLY A 113 1.62 16.12 7.53
CA GLY A 113 0.85 15.79 8.73
C GLY A 113 -0.67 15.70 8.54
N GLN A 114 -1.22 16.16 7.40
CA GLN A 114 -2.63 15.97 7.08
C GLN A 114 -2.88 14.52 6.65
N SER A 115 -3.68 13.80 7.42
CA SER A 115 -4.11 12.43 7.09
C SER A 115 -4.82 12.40 5.73
N VAL A 116 -4.49 11.39 4.93
CA VAL A 116 -5.17 11.09 3.66
C VAL A 116 -5.85 9.72 3.68
N ILE A 117 -6.01 9.12 4.86
CA ILE A 117 -6.84 7.93 5.03
C ILE A 117 -8.29 8.25 4.64
N ALA A 118 -8.94 7.30 3.98
CA ALA A 118 -10.26 7.43 3.35
C ALA A 118 -10.35 8.46 2.21
N THR A 119 -9.23 9.03 1.77
CA THR A 119 -9.17 9.91 0.59
C THR A 119 -8.95 9.09 -0.68
N ARG A 120 -9.71 9.41 -1.73
CA ARG A 120 -9.58 8.75 -3.05
C ARG A 120 -8.26 9.11 -3.72
N HIS A 121 -7.72 8.18 -4.51
CA HIS A 121 -6.41 8.32 -5.15
C HIS A 121 -6.27 9.61 -5.99
N PHE A 122 -7.34 10.07 -6.64
CA PHE A 122 -7.31 11.27 -7.47
C PHE A 122 -7.18 12.56 -6.64
N GLU A 123 -7.79 12.60 -5.45
CA GLU A 123 -7.61 13.72 -4.53
C GLU A 123 -6.21 13.71 -3.91
N VAL A 124 -5.68 12.54 -3.53
CA VAL A 124 -4.29 12.41 -3.06
C VAL A 124 -3.30 12.86 -4.14
N ALA A 125 -3.50 12.45 -5.39
CA ALA A 125 -2.69 12.90 -6.52
C ALA A 125 -2.78 14.42 -6.74
N LYS A 126 -3.98 15.00 -6.58
CA LYS A 126 -4.20 16.45 -6.67
C LYS A 126 -3.49 17.21 -5.55
N MET A 127 -3.52 16.71 -4.32
CA MET A 127 -2.78 17.28 -3.19
C MET A 127 -1.28 17.30 -3.47
N LEU A 128 -0.70 16.17 -3.90
CA LEU A 128 0.72 16.08 -4.25
C LEU A 128 1.10 17.03 -5.39
N LYS A 129 0.25 17.14 -6.42
CA LYS A 129 0.45 18.08 -7.53
C LYS A 129 0.39 19.53 -7.04
N GLY A 130 -0.51 19.85 -6.12
CA GLY A 130 -0.70 21.18 -5.54
C GLY A 130 0.37 21.65 -4.56
N LEU A 131 1.27 20.76 -4.12
CA LEU A 131 2.42 21.15 -3.27
C LEU A 131 3.27 22.22 -3.96
N VAL A 132 3.75 23.18 -3.18
CA VAL A 132 4.51 24.33 -3.69
C VAL A 132 5.91 23.89 -4.11
N ARG A 133 6.29 24.18 -5.37
CA ARG A 133 7.65 23.97 -5.86
C ARG A 133 8.65 24.82 -5.08
N GLY A 134 9.84 24.29 -4.83
CA GLY A 134 10.90 24.95 -4.08
C GLY A 134 10.69 24.88 -2.56
N ARG A 135 9.73 24.10 -2.07
CA ARG A 135 9.51 23.83 -0.63
C ARG A 135 9.74 22.35 -0.32
N VAL A 136 10.12 22.10 0.93
CA VAL A 136 10.14 20.76 1.52
C VAL A 136 8.72 20.42 1.97
N PHE A 137 8.32 19.16 1.78
CA PHE A 137 7.10 18.59 2.33
C PHE A 137 7.40 17.21 2.93
N THR A 138 6.55 16.75 3.84
CA THR A 138 6.67 15.43 4.47
C THR A 138 5.62 14.47 3.95
N LEU A 139 6.00 13.21 3.76
CA LEU A 139 5.09 12.08 3.57
C LEU A 139 5.25 11.09 4.71
N ARG A 140 4.14 10.65 5.31
CA ARG A 140 4.12 9.41 6.11
C ARG A 140 3.65 8.27 5.25
N LEU A 141 4.48 7.23 5.18
CA LEU A 141 4.29 6.08 4.32
C LEU A 141 4.31 4.78 5.14
N VAL A 142 3.60 3.77 4.66
CA VAL A 142 3.67 2.39 5.17
C VAL A 142 4.07 1.47 4.02
N GLU A 143 5.17 0.74 4.19
CA GLU A 143 5.57 -0.31 3.25
C GLU A 143 4.67 -1.54 3.42
N PRO A 144 4.34 -2.28 2.35
CA PRO A 144 3.75 -3.60 2.49
C PRO A 144 4.76 -4.54 3.17
N GLN A 145 4.30 -5.36 4.11
CA GLN A 145 5.14 -6.28 4.86
C GLN A 145 5.83 -7.28 3.91
N LYS A 146 7.13 -7.50 4.09
CA LYS A 146 7.90 -8.42 3.26
C LYS A 146 7.67 -9.84 3.74
N ALA A 147 7.59 -10.79 2.80
CA ALA A 147 7.33 -12.20 3.10
C ALA A 147 8.34 -12.84 4.09
N PHE A 148 9.56 -12.32 4.17
CA PHE A 148 10.60 -12.81 5.08
C PHE A 148 10.34 -12.50 6.57
N ASP A 149 9.51 -11.51 6.89
CA ASP A 149 9.26 -11.11 8.28
C ASP A 149 8.41 -12.13 9.05
N MET A 150 7.64 -12.99 8.36
CA MET A 150 6.81 -14.03 8.98
C MET A 150 7.61 -15.25 9.47
N ILE A 151 8.79 -15.52 8.88
CA ILE A 151 9.62 -16.68 9.25
C ILE A 151 10.28 -16.44 10.63
N GLY A 152 10.60 -15.18 10.97
CA GLY A 152 11.21 -14.83 12.25
C GLY A 152 10.27 -14.85 13.45
N GLN A 153 8.94 -14.76 13.25
CA GLN A 153 7.97 -14.79 14.34
C GLN A 153 7.56 -16.22 14.74
N ARG A 154 7.58 -17.19 13.81
CA ARG A 154 7.26 -18.60 14.11
C ARG A 154 8.35 -19.34 14.88
N SER A 155 9.60 -18.87 14.85
CA SER A 155 10.73 -19.52 15.52
C SER A 155 10.92 -19.12 16.99
N ARG A 156 10.11 -18.20 17.53
CA ARG A 156 10.16 -17.81 18.96
C ARG A 156 9.22 -18.59 19.90
N GLY A 157 8.50 -19.60 19.40
CA GLY A 157 7.61 -20.44 20.20
C GLY A 157 8.24 -21.72 20.77
N GLY A 158 9.57 -21.81 20.88
CA GLY A 158 10.27 -23.03 21.27
C GLY A 158 11.00 -22.93 22.61
N ARG A 159 10.44 -23.62 23.62
CA ARG A 159 11.02 -24.06 24.91
C ARG A 159 11.17 -23.02 26.04
N SER A 160 10.40 -23.24 27.09
CA SER A 160 10.87 -23.14 28.48
C SER A 160 10.47 -24.43 29.21
N TRP A 161 11.39 -24.92 30.04
CA TRP A 161 11.43 -26.22 30.71
C TRP A 161 10.26 -26.49 31.65
#